data_AF-A0A969YQM7-F1
#
_entry.id   AF-A0A969YQM7-F1
#
_cell.length_a   1.000
_cell.length_b   1.000
_cell.length_c   1.000
_cell.angle_alpha   90.00
_cell.angle_beta   90.00
_cell.angle_gamma   90.00
#
_symmetry.space_group_name_H-M   'P 1'
#
loop_
_entity.id
_entity.type
_entity.pdbx_description
1 polymer ?
#
loop_
_entity_poly.entity_id
_entity_poly.type
_entity_poly.pdbx_seq_one_letter_code
_entity_poly.pdbx_strand_id
1 'polypeptide(L)'
;SGSPKVDACVKLLEKLESQGLLSLPQKHSASPKEQRVPCPTERTEPRTQVACRLAEVGVLRLEVVRGREETEIWNEYVHRYHYLGYKQPFGCFTRYFVESDHGKLGCLLFSGAAKALRERDRWIGWSENSRLRNLGWIVNNTRFVIFPWAKVKNLASHVLGQAVRRIRDDWEERWGYRPVLLETFVDPLFFDGTCYRASNWQYLGMTTGEGLVRKGKRYATSPKKIFVKPLAADFRTVLCS
;
A
#
# COMPACT_ATOMS: atom_id res chain seq x y z
N SER A 1 5.91 -6.53 -11.91
CA SER A 1 5.88 -7.95 -12.31
C SER A 1 4.46 -8.47 -12.15
N GLY A 2 3.71 -8.51 -13.26
CA GLY A 2 2.37 -9.11 -13.35
C GLY A 2 2.43 -10.62 -13.46
N SER A 3 2.81 -11.31 -12.38
CA SER A 3 2.78 -12.78 -12.36
C SER A 3 1.34 -13.30 -12.47
N PRO A 4 1.11 -14.46 -13.10
CA PRO A 4 -0.20 -15.11 -13.12
C PRO A 4 -0.77 -15.26 -11.70
N LYS A 5 -2.10 -15.11 -11.56
CA LYS A 5 -2.80 -15.25 -10.27
C LYS A 5 -3.00 -16.73 -9.90
N VAL A 6 -1.91 -17.49 -9.81
CA VAL A 6 -1.92 -18.95 -9.57
C VAL A 6 -2.79 -19.32 -8.38
N ASP A 7 -2.60 -18.69 -7.22
CA ASP A 7 -3.36 -18.98 -6.01
C ASP A 7 -4.88 -18.79 -6.18
N ALA A 8 -5.30 -17.79 -6.97
CA ALA A 8 -6.71 -17.55 -7.22
C ALA A 8 -7.30 -18.61 -8.17
N CYS A 9 -6.55 -18.98 -9.22
CA CYS A 9 -6.93 -20.04 -10.14
C CYS A 9 -7.04 -21.39 -9.43
N VAL A 10 -6.05 -21.74 -8.59
CA VAL A 10 -6.06 -22.99 -7.80
C VAL A 10 -7.28 -23.03 -6.87
N LYS A 11 -7.59 -21.94 -6.15
CA LYS A 11 -8.79 -21.89 -5.30
C LYS A 11 -10.10 -22.05 -6.07
N LEU A 12 -10.18 -21.49 -7.28
CA LEU A 12 -11.34 -21.67 -8.14
C LEU A 12 -11.48 -23.13 -8.57
N LEU A 13 -10.38 -23.75 -9.01
CA LEU A 13 -10.35 -25.17 -9.39
C LEU A 13 -10.76 -26.07 -8.22
N GLU A 14 -10.22 -25.85 -7.02
CA GLU A 14 -10.61 -26.57 -5.79
C GLU A 14 -12.09 -26.41 -5.47
N LYS A 15 -12.65 -25.21 -5.69
CA LYS A 15 -14.08 -24.97 -5.51
C LYS A 15 -14.92 -25.77 -6.51
N LEU A 16 -14.54 -25.77 -7.79
CA LEU A 16 -15.24 -26.51 -8.84
C LEU A 16 -15.17 -28.03 -8.59
N GLU A 17 -14.03 -28.54 -8.13
CA GLU A 17 -13.88 -29.94 -7.70
C GLU A 17 -14.80 -30.26 -6.51
N SER A 18 -14.85 -29.40 -5.48
CA SER A 18 -15.74 -29.59 -4.32
C SER A 18 -17.24 -29.58 -4.69
N GLN A 19 -17.57 -29.02 -5.85
CA GLN A 19 -18.92 -29.00 -6.42
C GLN A 19 -19.17 -30.16 -7.38
N GLY A 20 -18.19 -31.05 -7.59
CA GLY A 20 -18.29 -32.20 -8.50
C GLY A 20 -18.25 -31.83 -9.98
N LEU A 21 -17.88 -30.59 -10.33
CA LEU A 21 -17.87 -30.11 -11.72
C LEU A 21 -16.62 -30.55 -12.50
N LEU A 22 -15.57 -30.97 -11.79
CA LEU A 22 -14.33 -31.49 -12.35
C LEU A 22 -13.60 -32.37 -11.32
N SER A 23 -12.56 -33.09 -11.76
CA SER A 23 -11.65 -33.84 -10.89
C SER A 23 -10.21 -33.37 -11.14
N LEU A 24 -9.50 -32.98 -10.08
CA LEU A 24 -8.13 -32.48 -10.14
C LEU A 24 -7.13 -33.63 -9.96
N PRO A 25 -5.95 -33.55 -10.61
CA PRO A 25 -4.86 -34.50 -10.36
C PRO A 25 -4.33 -34.36 -8.93
N GLN A 26 -3.66 -35.41 -8.45
CA GLN A 26 -3.06 -35.43 -7.12
C GLN A 26 -2.08 -34.26 -6.95
N LYS A 27 -2.22 -33.51 -5.85
CA LYS A 27 -1.33 -32.38 -5.56
C LYS A 27 0.06 -32.89 -5.21
N HIS A 28 1.08 -32.38 -5.91
CA HIS A 28 2.46 -32.53 -5.48
C HIS A 28 2.68 -31.68 -4.22
N SER A 29 3.27 -32.27 -3.18
CA SER A 29 3.63 -31.57 -1.96
C SER A 29 4.75 -30.57 -2.25
N ALA A 30 4.43 -29.28 -2.24
CA ALA A 30 5.43 -28.22 -2.20
C ALA A 30 5.67 -27.83 -0.74
N SER A 31 6.94 -27.71 -0.35
CA SER A 31 7.29 -27.15 0.96
C SER A 31 6.71 -25.74 1.10
N PRO A 32 6.20 -25.36 2.29
CA PRO A 32 5.74 -24.00 2.53
C PRO A 32 6.87 -23.02 2.18
N LYS A 33 6.58 -22.02 1.33
CA LYS A 33 7.53 -20.93 1.13
C LYS A 33 7.64 -20.14 2.44
N GLU A 34 8.77 -20.25 3.11
CA GLU A 34 9.08 -19.37 4.25
C GLU A 34 9.07 -17.91 3.81
N GLN A 35 8.33 -17.09 4.55
CA GLN A 35 8.41 -15.64 4.37
C GLN A 35 9.74 -15.17 4.91
N ARG A 36 10.64 -14.76 4.01
CA ARG A 36 11.91 -14.12 4.41
C ARG A 36 11.61 -12.77 5.06
N VAL A 37 11.80 -12.72 6.38
CA VAL A 37 11.85 -11.46 7.12
C VAL A 37 13.16 -10.76 6.74
N PRO A 38 13.14 -9.50 6.28
CA PRO A 38 14.37 -8.76 5.99
C PRO A 38 15.23 -8.65 7.25
N CYS A 39 16.50 -9.04 7.16
CA CYS A 39 17.47 -8.82 8.23
C CYS A 39 18.16 -7.47 7.95
N PRO A 40 18.01 -6.47 8.82
CA PRO A 40 18.65 -5.18 8.58
C PRO A 40 20.17 -5.26 8.61
N THR A 41 20.83 -4.65 7.63
CA THR A 41 22.29 -4.62 7.49
C THR A 41 22.84 -3.21 7.71
N GLU A 42 24.17 -3.05 7.64
CA GLU A 42 24.84 -1.74 7.70
C GLU A 42 24.38 -0.77 6.59
N ARG A 43 23.91 -1.32 5.45
CA ARG A 43 23.46 -0.54 4.28
C ARG A 43 22.30 0.39 4.59
N THR A 44 21.52 0.06 5.61
CA THR A 44 20.32 0.80 6.01
C THR A 44 20.49 1.48 7.35
N GLU A 45 21.71 1.67 7.87
CA GLU A 45 21.96 2.38 9.14
C GLU A 45 21.48 3.83 9.13
N PRO A 46 21.16 4.41 10.31
CA PRO A 46 20.87 5.81 10.43
C PRO A 46 21.96 6.66 9.78
N ARG A 47 21.54 7.65 9.00
CA ARG A 47 22.43 8.58 8.32
C ARG A 47 22.53 9.91 9.06
N THR A 48 23.46 10.75 8.61
CA THR A 48 23.60 12.13 9.08
C THR A 48 22.26 12.86 9.03
N GLN A 49 21.96 13.59 10.09
CA GLN A 49 20.71 14.33 10.22
C GLN A 49 20.59 15.41 9.14
N VAL A 50 19.47 15.39 8.43
CA VAL A 50 19.06 16.41 7.47
C VAL A 50 17.99 17.27 8.15
N ALA A 51 18.40 18.41 8.70
CA ALA A 51 17.54 19.35 9.40
C ALA A 51 17.62 20.73 8.71
N CYS A 52 16.85 20.88 7.64
CA CYS A 52 16.78 22.11 6.84
C CYS A 52 15.33 22.45 6.48
N ARG A 53 15.13 23.60 5.85
CA ARG A 53 13.83 23.98 5.28
C ARG A 53 13.56 23.11 4.05
N LEU A 54 12.29 22.89 3.73
CA LEU A 54 11.90 22.09 2.56
C LEU A 54 12.52 22.62 1.25
N ALA A 55 12.65 23.95 1.10
CA ALA A 55 13.27 24.57 -0.06
C ALA A 55 14.78 24.27 -0.19
N GLU A 56 15.45 23.90 0.91
CA GLU A 56 16.88 23.64 0.99
C GLU A 56 17.20 22.14 0.82
N VAL A 57 16.17 21.26 0.77
CA VAL A 57 16.34 19.82 0.55
C VAL A 57 16.83 19.51 -0.88
N GLY A 58 16.71 20.47 -1.80
CA GLY A 58 16.99 20.28 -3.22
C GLY A 58 15.86 19.55 -3.94
N VAL A 59 16.19 18.94 -5.08
CA VAL A 59 15.20 18.28 -5.93
C VAL A 59 14.78 16.95 -5.30
N LEU A 60 13.56 16.92 -4.76
CA LEU A 60 12.98 15.71 -4.20
C LEU A 60 12.44 14.79 -5.32
N ARG A 61 12.97 13.57 -5.38
CA ARG A 61 12.63 12.55 -6.38
C ARG A 61 11.91 11.38 -5.74
N LEU A 62 10.92 10.85 -6.46
CA LEU A 62 10.23 9.60 -6.13
C LEU A 62 10.69 8.53 -7.10
N GLU A 63 11.66 7.73 -6.68
CA GLU A 63 12.25 6.69 -7.51
C GLU A 63 11.50 5.37 -7.32
N VAL A 64 10.93 4.84 -8.42
CA VAL A 64 10.29 3.53 -8.41
C VAL A 64 11.37 2.47 -8.17
N VAL A 65 11.19 1.67 -7.12
CA VAL A 65 12.15 0.60 -6.80
C VAL A 65 12.11 -0.48 -7.86
N ARG A 66 13.26 -0.73 -8.50
CA ARG A 66 13.42 -1.73 -9.57
C ARG A 66 14.61 -2.65 -9.27
N GLY A 67 14.53 -3.88 -9.75
CA GLY A 67 15.59 -4.87 -9.52
C GLY A 67 15.58 -5.46 -8.10
N ARG A 68 16.42 -6.50 -7.92
CA ARG A 68 16.46 -7.30 -6.70
C ARG A 68 17.13 -6.57 -5.55
N GLU A 69 18.28 -5.96 -5.82
CA GLU A 69 19.08 -5.29 -4.81
C GLU A 69 18.36 -4.10 -4.17
N GLU A 70 17.79 -3.20 -4.97
CA GLU A 70 17.01 -2.07 -4.43
C GLU A 70 15.78 -2.55 -3.66
N THR A 71 15.15 -3.66 -4.09
CA THR A 71 14.02 -4.26 -3.38
C THR A 71 14.45 -4.77 -2.00
N GLU A 72 15.61 -5.42 -1.89
CA GLU A 72 16.17 -5.88 -0.63
C GLU A 72 16.46 -4.69 0.30
N ILE A 73 17.14 -3.65 -0.19
CA ILE A 73 17.41 -2.41 0.56
C ILE A 73 16.11 -1.74 1.01
N TRP A 74 15.12 -1.62 0.12
CA TRP A 74 13.83 -1.01 0.46
C TRP A 74 13.11 -1.79 1.55
N ASN A 75 13.12 -3.13 1.46
CA ASN A 75 12.49 -3.98 2.44
C ASN A 75 13.18 -3.85 3.80
N GLU A 76 14.51 -3.77 3.85
CA GLU A 76 15.27 -3.50 5.07
C GLU A 76 14.90 -2.14 5.68
N TYR A 77 14.88 -1.05 4.89
CA TYR A 77 14.50 0.27 5.37
C TYR A 77 13.10 0.29 5.98
N VAL A 78 12.11 -0.32 5.30
CA VAL A 78 10.75 -0.37 5.83
C VAL A 78 10.63 -1.30 7.03
N HIS A 79 11.39 -2.41 7.06
CA HIS A 79 11.43 -3.28 8.24
C HIS A 79 11.99 -2.56 9.46
N ARG A 80 13.09 -1.82 9.28
CA ARG A 80 13.80 -1.12 10.34
C ARG A 80 13.06 0.12 10.85
N TYR A 81 12.48 0.93 9.97
CA TYR A 81 12.00 2.27 10.35
C TYR A 81 10.49 2.46 10.34
N HIS A 82 9.72 1.62 9.65
CA HIS A 82 8.27 1.72 9.72
C HIS A 82 7.77 1.02 10.99
N TYR A 83 6.91 1.66 11.78
CA TYR A 83 6.39 1.12 13.05
C TYR A 83 5.61 -0.22 12.95
N LEU A 84 5.29 -0.67 11.73
CA LEU A 84 4.62 -1.95 11.45
C LEU A 84 5.57 -2.99 10.82
N GLY A 85 6.83 -2.60 10.63
CA GLY A 85 7.82 -3.30 9.85
C GLY A 85 7.39 -3.57 8.40
N TYR A 86 8.22 -4.36 7.74
CA TYR A 86 7.95 -4.89 6.41
C TYR A 86 6.94 -6.02 6.48
N LYS A 87 5.97 -5.98 5.55
CA LYS A 87 5.12 -7.13 5.22
C LYS A 87 5.12 -7.26 3.70
N GLN A 88 5.25 -8.47 3.21
CA GLN A 88 5.23 -8.73 1.78
C GLN A 88 3.88 -8.29 1.18
N PRO A 89 3.87 -7.36 0.21
CA PRO A 89 2.64 -6.99 -0.47
C PRO A 89 2.16 -8.14 -1.35
N PHE A 90 0.84 -8.25 -1.47
CA PHE A 90 0.16 -9.19 -2.36
C PHE A 90 -0.47 -8.45 -3.54
N GLY A 91 -0.49 -9.10 -4.71
CA GLY A 91 -1.12 -8.56 -5.92
C GLY A 91 -0.31 -7.43 -6.57
N CYS A 92 -1.01 -6.43 -7.11
CA CYS A 92 -0.39 -5.25 -7.71
C CYS A 92 0.08 -4.29 -6.60
N PHE A 93 1.33 -3.84 -6.70
CA PHE A 93 1.91 -2.89 -5.75
C PHE A 93 3.03 -2.10 -6.40
N THR A 94 3.36 -0.91 -5.88
CA THR A 94 4.51 -0.11 -6.29
C THR A 94 5.22 0.46 -5.07
N ARG A 95 6.55 0.34 -5.07
CA ARG A 95 7.45 0.84 -4.03
C ARG A 95 8.19 2.07 -4.55
N TYR A 96 8.38 3.04 -3.68
CA TYR A 96 9.20 4.21 -3.96
C TYR A 96 10.24 4.43 -2.88
N PHE A 97 11.42 4.88 -3.29
CA PHE A 97 12.30 5.68 -2.44
C PHE A 97 11.92 7.16 -2.57
N VAL A 98 12.03 7.88 -1.45
CA VAL A 98 12.05 9.34 -1.44
C VAL A 98 13.52 9.75 -1.37
N GLU A 99 14.03 10.38 -2.43
CA GLU A 99 15.43 10.75 -2.54
C GLU A 99 15.61 12.25 -2.76
N SER A 100 16.76 12.75 -2.32
CA SER A 100 17.24 14.11 -2.53
C SER A 100 18.75 14.07 -2.69
N ASP A 101 19.38 15.23 -2.84
CA ASP A 101 20.84 15.34 -2.89
C ASP A 101 21.48 14.99 -1.52
N HIS A 102 20.69 14.98 -0.45
CA HIS A 102 21.08 14.45 0.87
C HIS A 102 20.90 12.92 1.01
N GLY A 103 20.53 12.23 -0.07
CA GLY A 103 20.29 10.79 -0.11
C GLY A 103 18.83 10.41 0.17
N LYS A 104 18.64 9.15 0.61
CA LYS A 104 17.31 8.57 0.88
C LYS A 104 16.72 9.17 2.17
N LEU A 105 15.52 9.74 2.05
CA LEU A 105 14.80 10.41 3.13
C LEU A 105 13.54 9.64 3.57
N GLY A 106 13.09 8.65 2.81
CA GLY A 106 11.92 7.86 3.16
C GLY A 106 11.53 6.80 2.13
N CYS A 107 10.43 6.11 2.43
CA CYS A 107 9.86 5.06 1.57
C CYS A 107 8.33 5.14 1.51
N LEU A 108 7.77 4.79 0.35
CA LEU A 108 6.33 4.60 0.14
C LEU A 108 6.04 3.21 -0.44
N LEU A 109 4.92 2.61 -0.04
CA LEU A 109 4.33 1.43 -0.66
C LEU A 109 2.86 1.69 -0.94
N PHE A 110 2.50 1.51 -2.21
CA PHE A 110 1.14 1.44 -2.68
C PHE A 110 0.83 -0.01 -3.03
N SER A 111 -0.30 -0.55 -2.57
CA SER A 111 -0.74 -1.92 -2.89
C SER A 111 -2.27 -2.00 -2.96
N GLY A 112 -2.85 -3.18 -3.19
CA GLY A 112 -4.30 -3.33 -3.33
C GLY A 112 -5.10 -2.80 -2.12
N ALA A 113 -6.31 -2.30 -2.41
CA ALA A 113 -7.23 -1.79 -1.40
C ALA A 113 -7.73 -2.83 -0.39
N ALA A 114 -8.18 -2.36 0.77
CA ALA A 114 -8.91 -3.18 1.73
C ALA A 114 -10.23 -3.67 1.12
N LYS A 115 -10.54 -4.95 1.32
CA LYS A 115 -11.67 -5.63 0.66
C LYS A 115 -13.01 -4.94 0.89
N ALA A 116 -13.26 -4.55 2.13
CA ALA A 116 -14.52 -3.95 2.56
C ALA A 116 -14.24 -2.95 3.67
N LEU A 117 -14.83 -1.76 3.58
CA LEU A 117 -14.70 -0.70 4.57
C LEU A 117 -16.00 0.07 4.59
N ARG A 118 -16.76 -0.03 5.68
CA ARG A 118 -18.10 0.55 5.76
C ARG A 118 -18.11 2.05 5.43
N GLU A 119 -17.21 2.84 6.02
CA GLU A 119 -17.20 4.29 5.81
C GLU A 119 -16.81 4.68 4.38
N ARG A 120 -15.80 4.01 3.79
CA ARG A 120 -15.42 4.19 2.38
C ARG A 120 -16.55 3.78 1.44
N ASP A 121 -17.15 2.62 1.69
CA ASP A 121 -18.14 2.04 0.79
C ASP A 121 -19.42 2.89 0.78
N ARG A 122 -19.85 3.39 1.95
CA ARG A 122 -20.94 4.38 2.07
C ARG A 122 -20.58 5.69 1.38
N TRP A 123 -19.35 6.17 1.60
CA TRP A 123 -18.90 7.40 0.98
C TRP A 123 -18.87 7.29 -0.54
N ILE A 124 -18.43 6.17 -1.14
CA ILE A 124 -18.46 5.92 -2.60
C ILE A 124 -19.90 5.76 -3.10
N GLY A 125 -20.79 5.13 -2.33
CA GLY A 125 -22.18 4.89 -2.70
C GLY A 125 -22.38 3.68 -3.63
N TRP A 126 -21.38 2.81 -3.74
CA TRP A 126 -21.44 1.61 -4.58
C TRP A 126 -22.10 0.41 -3.89
N SER A 127 -22.66 -0.50 -4.68
CA SER A 127 -23.18 -1.78 -4.19
C SER A 127 -22.06 -2.76 -3.85
N GLU A 128 -22.37 -3.84 -3.13
CA GLU A 128 -21.40 -4.91 -2.89
C GLU A 128 -20.90 -5.56 -4.19
N ASN A 129 -21.78 -5.75 -5.17
CA ASN A 129 -21.41 -6.31 -6.47
C ASN A 129 -20.46 -5.38 -7.24
N SER A 130 -20.78 -4.08 -7.29
CA SER A 130 -19.91 -3.05 -7.89
C SER A 130 -18.55 -3.02 -7.19
N ARG A 131 -18.53 -3.05 -5.84
CA ARG A 131 -17.29 -3.13 -5.06
C ARG A 131 -16.46 -4.34 -5.44
N LEU A 132 -17.04 -5.54 -5.47
CA LEU A 132 -16.29 -6.77 -5.80
C LEU A 132 -15.69 -6.73 -7.20
N ARG A 133 -16.39 -6.11 -8.16
CA ARG A 133 -15.92 -5.94 -9.54
C ARG A 133 -14.82 -4.87 -9.65
N ASN A 134 -15.01 -3.74 -8.95
CA ASN A 134 -14.26 -2.51 -9.21
C ASN A 134 -13.23 -2.16 -8.12
N LEU A 135 -13.08 -2.98 -7.08
CA LEU A 135 -12.09 -2.73 -6.01
C LEU A 135 -10.66 -2.56 -6.53
N GLY A 136 -10.33 -3.20 -7.66
CA GLY A 136 -9.01 -3.09 -8.29
C GLY A 136 -8.63 -1.66 -8.69
N TRP A 137 -9.61 -0.77 -8.89
CA TRP A 137 -9.39 0.64 -9.23
C TRP A 137 -9.01 1.51 -8.02
N ILE A 138 -9.04 0.95 -6.81
CA ILE A 138 -8.59 1.60 -5.57
C ILE A 138 -7.23 1.04 -5.15
N VAL A 139 -6.32 1.93 -4.77
CA VAL A 139 -4.98 1.57 -4.29
C VAL A 139 -4.73 2.13 -2.89
N ASN A 140 -4.14 1.33 -2.02
CA ASN A 140 -3.86 1.69 -0.64
C ASN A 140 -2.40 2.09 -0.44
N ASN A 141 -2.15 3.25 0.19
CA ASN A 141 -0.83 3.62 0.69
C ASN A 141 -0.51 2.87 2.00
N THR A 142 -0.15 1.60 1.83
CA THR A 142 0.06 0.66 2.95
C THR A 142 1.31 0.89 3.79
N ARG A 143 2.35 1.54 3.25
CA ARG A 143 3.53 1.96 4.02
C ARG A 143 3.92 3.36 3.62
N PHE A 144 4.16 4.19 4.61
CA PHE A 144 4.77 5.49 4.42
C PHE A 144 5.64 5.81 5.62
N VAL A 145 6.93 6.02 5.37
CA VAL A 145 7.90 6.37 6.41
C VAL A 145 8.81 7.45 5.88
N ILE A 146 8.97 8.52 6.66
CA ILE A 146 10.09 9.46 6.55
C ILE A 146 11.09 9.04 7.61
N PHE A 147 12.36 8.91 7.23
CA PHE A 147 13.38 8.36 8.10
C PHE A 147 13.72 9.29 9.26
N PRO A 148 14.19 8.74 10.39
CA PRO A 148 14.40 9.52 11.62
C PRO A 148 15.41 10.66 11.45
N TRP A 149 16.38 10.54 10.53
CA TRP A 149 17.35 11.59 10.22
C TRP A 149 16.79 12.70 9.32
N ALA A 150 15.68 12.49 8.62
CA ALA A 150 15.05 13.49 7.75
C ALA A 150 14.12 14.42 8.56
N LYS A 151 14.69 15.36 9.30
CA LYS A 151 13.98 16.34 10.15
C LYS A 151 13.60 17.59 9.36
N VAL A 152 12.80 17.42 8.32
CA VAL A 152 12.36 18.50 7.43
C VAL A 152 10.85 18.75 7.61
N LYS A 153 10.50 19.96 8.03
CA LYS A 153 9.09 20.37 8.19
C LYS A 153 8.34 20.25 6.86
N ASN A 154 7.14 19.68 6.89
CA ASN A 154 6.25 19.49 5.73
C ASN A 154 6.76 18.54 4.63
N LEU A 155 7.89 17.85 4.83
CA LEU A 155 8.41 16.89 3.85
C LEU A 155 7.40 15.79 3.53
N ALA A 156 6.75 15.23 4.55
CA ALA A 156 5.80 14.14 4.37
C ALA A 156 4.60 14.52 3.48
N SER A 157 3.99 15.69 3.69
CA SER A 157 2.87 16.14 2.86
C SER A 157 3.31 16.54 1.45
N HIS A 158 4.52 17.09 1.30
CA HIS A 158 5.10 17.39 -0.01
C HIS A 158 5.30 16.10 -0.84
N VAL A 159 5.90 15.07 -0.22
CA VAL A 159 6.07 13.73 -0.78
C VAL A 159 4.73 13.12 -1.21
N LEU A 160 3.71 13.16 -0.35
CA LEU A 160 2.38 12.65 -0.68
C LEU A 160 1.77 13.38 -1.88
N GLY A 161 1.94 14.71 -1.95
CA GLY A 161 1.49 15.51 -3.09
C GLY A 161 2.17 15.08 -4.39
N GLN A 162 3.48 14.83 -4.36
CA GLN A 162 4.22 14.31 -5.52
C GLN A 162 3.73 12.91 -5.92
N ALA A 163 3.55 12.00 -4.95
CA ALA A 163 3.11 10.64 -5.19
C ALA A 163 1.71 10.60 -5.83
N VAL A 164 0.77 11.41 -5.35
CA VAL A 164 -0.59 11.51 -5.91
C VAL A 164 -0.60 11.91 -7.38
N ARG A 165 0.34 12.78 -7.81
CA ARG A 165 0.43 13.23 -9.20
C ARG A 165 0.98 12.16 -10.14
N ARG A 166 1.84 11.27 -9.65
CA ARG A 166 2.56 10.28 -10.47
C ARG A 166 1.96 8.88 -10.45
N ILE A 167 1.34 8.50 -9.33
CA ILE A 167 0.94 7.12 -9.06
C ILE A 167 0.03 6.53 -10.15
N ARG A 168 -0.80 7.33 -10.81
CA ARG A 168 -1.66 6.83 -11.89
C ARG A 168 -0.85 6.31 -13.07
N ASP A 169 0.14 7.09 -13.49
CA ASP A 169 0.98 6.79 -14.65
C ASP A 169 1.96 5.66 -14.30
N ASP A 170 2.62 5.76 -13.13
CA ASP A 170 3.55 4.71 -12.66
C ASP A 170 2.84 3.36 -12.46
N TRP A 171 1.54 3.37 -12.10
CA TRP A 171 0.73 2.16 -11.95
C TRP A 171 0.30 1.60 -13.30
N GLU A 172 -0.09 2.47 -14.24
CA GLU A 172 -0.45 2.06 -15.59
C GLU A 172 0.75 1.46 -16.33
N GLU A 173 1.92 2.11 -16.29
CA GLU A 173 3.15 1.60 -16.90
C GLU A 173 3.46 0.18 -16.42
N ARG A 174 3.21 -0.10 -15.13
CA ARG A 174 3.58 -1.37 -14.51
C ARG A 174 2.51 -2.45 -14.56
N TRP A 175 1.23 -2.07 -14.53
CA TRP A 175 0.11 -3.00 -14.33
C TRP A 175 -0.98 -2.87 -15.39
N GLY A 176 -0.88 -1.92 -16.32
CA GLY A 176 -1.77 -1.78 -17.48
C GLY A 176 -3.11 -1.10 -17.18
N TYR A 177 -3.26 -0.45 -16.02
CA TYR A 177 -4.48 0.30 -15.70
C TYR A 177 -4.21 1.48 -14.75
N ARG A 178 -5.06 2.50 -14.80
CA ARG A 178 -4.96 3.71 -13.97
C ARG A 178 -5.91 3.63 -12.77
N PRO A 179 -5.43 3.60 -11.52
CA PRO A 179 -6.31 3.70 -10.36
C PRO A 179 -7.00 5.08 -10.31
N VAL A 180 -8.20 5.11 -9.73
CA VAL A 180 -9.05 6.31 -9.64
C VAL A 180 -9.19 6.84 -8.22
N LEU A 181 -8.78 6.06 -7.21
CA LEU A 181 -8.88 6.44 -5.81
C LEU A 181 -7.70 5.86 -5.02
N LEU A 182 -7.13 6.67 -4.13
CA LEU A 182 -6.25 6.19 -3.08
C LEU A 182 -6.97 6.09 -1.74
N GLU A 183 -6.54 5.15 -0.91
CA GLU A 183 -6.90 5.06 0.50
C GLU A 183 -5.66 4.85 1.39
N THR A 184 -5.77 5.15 2.68
CA THR A 184 -4.76 4.82 3.68
C THR A 184 -5.41 4.70 5.05
N PHE A 185 -4.70 4.06 5.99
CA PHE A 185 -5.13 3.91 7.37
C PHE A 185 -4.07 4.44 8.31
N VAL A 186 -4.46 5.35 9.19
CA VAL A 186 -3.57 5.93 10.19
C VAL A 186 -4.01 5.49 11.57
N ASP A 187 -3.10 4.88 12.30
CA ASP A 187 -3.36 4.47 13.67
C ASP A 187 -3.26 5.70 14.61
N PRO A 188 -4.37 6.15 15.22
CA PRO A 188 -4.39 7.33 16.06
C PRO A 188 -3.56 7.18 17.35
N LEU A 189 -3.19 5.95 17.73
CA LEU A 189 -2.30 5.71 18.86
C LEU A 189 -0.87 6.19 18.60
N PHE A 190 -0.45 6.23 17.34
CA PHE A 190 0.91 6.60 16.95
C PHE A 190 0.96 7.91 16.17
N PHE A 191 -0.05 8.19 15.34
CA PHE A 191 -0.02 9.32 14.42
C PHE A 191 -1.38 9.96 14.21
N ASP A 192 -1.37 11.27 13.96
CA ASP A 192 -2.61 12.02 13.74
C ASP A 192 -3.13 12.01 12.30
N GLY A 193 -2.28 11.65 11.34
CA GLY A 193 -2.59 11.72 9.91
C GLY A 193 -2.47 13.13 9.32
N THR A 194 -1.77 14.03 10.02
CA THR A 194 -1.63 15.44 9.62
C THR A 194 -1.03 15.62 8.22
N CYS A 195 -0.07 14.79 7.82
CA CYS A 195 0.50 14.85 6.47
C CYS A 195 -0.51 14.53 5.36
N TYR A 196 -1.46 13.61 5.61
CA TYR A 196 -2.54 13.30 4.68
C TYR A 196 -3.53 14.46 4.57
N ARG A 197 -3.95 15.04 5.71
CA ARG A 197 -4.81 16.25 5.70
C ARG A 197 -4.14 17.41 4.96
N ALA A 198 -2.87 17.68 5.25
CA ALA A 198 -2.08 18.74 4.61
C ALA A 198 -1.82 18.50 3.12
N SER A 199 -2.07 17.31 2.59
CA SER A 199 -1.99 16.99 1.16
C SER A 199 -3.38 16.78 0.53
N ASN A 200 -4.41 17.35 1.15
CA ASN A 200 -5.80 17.37 0.68
C ASN A 200 -6.41 15.97 0.53
N TRP A 201 -6.07 15.04 1.45
CA TRP A 201 -6.79 13.78 1.61
C TRP A 201 -8.03 14.00 2.49
N GLN A 202 -9.13 13.36 2.14
CA GLN A 202 -10.39 13.45 2.87
C GLN A 202 -10.43 12.40 3.97
N TYR A 203 -10.71 12.83 5.20
CA TYR A 203 -11.00 11.93 6.32
C TYR A 203 -12.43 11.41 6.23
N LEU A 204 -12.62 10.09 6.35
CA LEU A 204 -13.94 9.45 6.24
C LEU A 204 -14.48 8.88 7.56
N GLY A 205 -13.67 8.85 8.62
CA GLY A 205 -14.02 8.20 9.88
C GLY A 205 -13.02 7.13 10.28
N MET A 206 -13.49 6.15 11.05
CA MET A 206 -12.65 5.10 11.66
C MET A 206 -12.98 3.72 11.09
N THR A 207 -11.97 2.85 10.97
CA THR A 207 -12.20 1.42 10.83
C THR A 207 -12.78 0.87 12.13
N THR A 208 -13.50 -0.26 12.10
CA THR A 208 -13.99 -0.93 13.32
C THR A 208 -12.87 -1.55 14.18
N GLY A 209 -11.66 -1.73 13.62
CA GLY A 209 -10.58 -2.47 14.27
C GLY A 209 -10.72 -3.99 14.12
N GLU A 210 -11.81 -4.46 13.55
CA GLU A 210 -12.07 -5.87 13.27
C GLU A 210 -11.56 -6.24 11.88
N GLY A 211 -10.74 -7.31 11.81
CA GLY A 211 -10.33 -7.87 10.53
C GLY A 211 -11.46 -8.65 9.86
N LEU A 212 -11.26 -9.03 8.59
CA LEU A 212 -12.13 -10.00 7.92
C LEU A 212 -12.20 -11.29 8.76
N VAL A 213 -13.40 -11.59 9.27
CA VAL A 213 -13.68 -12.80 10.03
C VAL A 213 -13.35 -14.00 9.15
N ARG A 214 -12.37 -14.80 9.59
CA ARG A 214 -12.10 -16.12 9.03
C ARG A 214 -12.62 -17.15 10.02
N LYS A 215 -13.18 -18.26 9.54
CA LYS A 215 -13.67 -19.35 10.40
C LYS A 215 -12.58 -19.75 11.40
N GLY A 216 -12.86 -19.63 12.69
CA GLY A 216 -11.92 -19.93 13.78
C GLY A 216 -10.83 -18.88 14.07
N LYS A 217 -10.85 -17.69 13.45
CA LYS A 217 -9.87 -16.63 13.72
C LYS A 217 -10.56 -15.29 14.01
N ARG A 218 -10.28 -14.73 15.20
CA ARG A 218 -10.65 -13.37 15.57
C ARG A 218 -9.42 -12.48 15.43
N TYR A 219 -9.54 -11.42 14.63
CA TYR A 219 -8.50 -10.42 14.45
C TYR A 219 -9.01 -9.11 15.05
N ALA A 220 -8.53 -8.77 16.25
CA ALA A 220 -8.76 -7.48 16.87
C ALA A 220 -7.50 -6.62 16.68
N THR A 221 -7.68 -5.42 16.15
CA THR A 221 -6.63 -4.40 16.02
C THR A 221 -7.18 -3.06 16.47
N SER A 222 -6.30 -2.09 16.72
CA SER A 222 -6.70 -0.71 17.00
C SER A 222 -7.48 -0.12 15.81
N PRO A 223 -8.66 0.50 16.06
CA PRO A 223 -9.35 1.32 15.07
C PRO A 223 -8.42 2.37 14.46
N LYS A 224 -8.43 2.50 13.12
CA LYS A 224 -7.58 3.41 12.36
C LYS A 224 -8.42 4.47 11.66
N LYS A 225 -7.89 5.69 11.57
CA LYS A 225 -8.44 6.78 10.77
C LYS A 225 -8.35 6.39 9.29
N ILE A 226 -9.45 6.54 8.56
CA ILE A 226 -9.54 6.29 7.13
C ILE A 226 -9.38 7.61 6.39
N PHE A 227 -8.39 7.68 5.50
CA PHE A 227 -8.23 8.79 4.57
C PHE A 227 -8.32 8.30 3.13
N VAL A 228 -8.94 9.11 2.27
CA VAL A 228 -9.04 8.83 0.83
C VAL A 228 -8.62 10.03 0.00
N LYS A 229 -8.18 9.76 -1.23
CA LYS A 229 -7.80 10.79 -2.20
C LYS A 229 -8.25 10.40 -3.60
N PRO A 230 -9.28 11.07 -4.16
CA PRO A 230 -9.63 10.91 -5.57
C PRO A 230 -8.45 11.25 -6.48
N LEU A 231 -8.24 10.42 -7.50
CA LEU A 231 -7.23 10.58 -8.53
C LEU A 231 -7.82 11.02 -9.89
N ALA A 232 -9.15 10.90 -10.02
CA ALA A 232 -9.93 11.32 -11.18
C ALA A 232 -11.25 11.94 -10.72
N ALA A 233 -11.78 12.91 -11.48
CA ALA A 233 -13.02 13.59 -11.12
C ALA A 233 -14.24 12.66 -11.19
N ASP A 234 -14.23 11.72 -12.13
CA ASP A 234 -15.26 10.73 -12.41
C ASP A 234 -15.06 9.41 -11.64
N PHE A 235 -14.23 9.40 -10.59
CA PHE A 235 -13.88 8.17 -9.86
C PHE A 235 -15.11 7.38 -9.38
N ARG A 236 -16.21 8.06 -9.00
CA ARG A 236 -17.46 7.42 -8.57
C ARG A 236 -18.12 6.67 -9.70
N THR A 237 -18.16 7.25 -10.90
CA THR A 237 -18.74 6.62 -12.09
C THR A 237 -17.99 5.32 -12.41
N VAL A 238 -16.65 5.37 -12.42
CA VAL A 238 -15.79 4.20 -12.65
C VAL A 238 -15.96 3.13 -11.57
N LEU A 239 -16.12 3.54 -10.30
CA LEU A 239 -16.29 2.60 -9.21
C LEU A 239 -17.70 1.99 -9.17
N CYS A 240 -18.74 2.71 -9.58
CA CYS A 240 -20.11 2.25 -9.52
C CYS A 240 -20.58 1.43 -10.74
N SER A 241 -19.84 1.46 -11.86
CA SER A 241 -20.19 0.77 -13.13
C SER A 241 -20.22 -0.76 -13.07
#